data_AF-A0A9E2MH09-F1
#
_entry.id   AF-A0A9E2MH09-F1
#
_cell.length_a   1.000
_cell.length_b   1.000
_cell.length_c   1.000
_cell.angle_alpha   90.00
_cell.angle_beta   90.00
_cell.angle_gamma   90.00
#
_symmetry.space_group_name_H-M   'P 1'
#
loop_
_entity.id
_entity.type
_entity.pdbx_description
1 polymer ?
#
loop_
_entity_poly.entity_id
_entity_poly.type
_entity_poly.pdbx_seq_one_letter_code
_entity_poly.pdbx_strand_id
1 'polypeptide(L)'
;MMTSIVAADSLLAIDIGTVTTRALLFDVVGGSYRFIAAGIAPSTAGDPFGDAGEGVRRAFNHLEEITGRMLLGSDGNLIIPSRADGSGVDTFAVTLSAGPPMKAVVVGLLEDVSVDSACRLAETTYARVVEILSLNDRRKQDARIDTILRARPDLIIMAGGVEGGASLSVRKLLEAVGLACFLLPKGQRPQVLFAGNTAMQKEVKESLEPLAELYIAPNIRPTLEVEQLAPAQTQVAQIFKKVRSKQILSIPELDAWAKGRLIPTSMAFGRIIRFLSRIYDQSKGVLGVDVGASSTTVVAAFNGKLTAGVYPHLGLGSGLDKLLQHTNLGKITRWLPVYVPDGRVRDYLYNKAAFPASLPATPDEMAIEQAIARQVMRIAIQKVSGNFPQDASGSGAGLLPWLEPVVATGSVLTHAPTPGQSLLMLLDGLQPTGVTTILLDQNDLVSALGAAADVNPLLVVQVLGSNTILNLGAVIAPVGNARPGEPILRIRVTYEDGNESNVEVKNGSIEVLPLPLGQTANLRLQPLHRFDVGMGPGRGGRLQVIGGALGVVIDARGRPLTWHPDPGRQRSLLKKWLWTLGN
;
A
#
# COMPACT_ATOMS: atom_id res chain seq x y z
N MET A 1 -22.41 -11.52 36.14
CA MET A 1 -21.49 -10.58 35.47
C MET A 1 -20.39 -11.41 34.82
N MET A 2 -20.29 -11.41 33.49
CA MET A 2 -19.08 -11.95 32.85
C MET A 2 -17.95 -10.99 33.18
N THR A 3 -16.95 -11.46 33.93
CA THR A 3 -15.70 -10.73 34.15
C THR A 3 -15.04 -10.51 32.79
N SER A 4 -14.89 -9.25 32.39
CA SER A 4 -14.12 -8.86 31.21
C SER A 4 -12.73 -9.47 31.32
N ILE A 5 -12.34 -10.30 30.34
CA ILE A 5 -11.01 -10.93 30.26
C ILE A 5 -9.95 -9.89 29.83
N VAL A 6 -10.40 -8.72 29.38
CA VAL A 6 -9.57 -7.63 28.87
C VAL A 6 -9.40 -6.59 29.99
N ALA A 7 -8.16 -6.36 30.43
CA ALA A 7 -7.82 -5.12 31.15
C ALA A 7 -8.18 -3.96 30.22
N ALA A 8 -9.00 -3.01 30.68
CA ALA A 8 -9.53 -1.94 29.84
C ALA A 8 -8.40 -0.99 29.42
N ASP A 9 -7.70 -1.33 28.34
CA ASP A 9 -6.58 -0.57 27.78
C ASP A 9 -7.04 0.19 26.53
N SER A 10 -7.28 1.48 26.66
CA SER A 10 -7.57 2.33 25.51
C SER A 10 -6.31 2.56 24.65
N LEU A 11 -6.48 2.59 23.33
CA LEU A 11 -5.39 2.81 22.38
C LEU A 11 -5.71 3.97 21.44
N LEU A 12 -4.78 4.91 21.34
CA LEU A 12 -4.81 5.99 20.36
C LEU A 12 -3.75 5.74 19.29
N ALA A 13 -4.17 5.63 18.05
CA ALA A 13 -3.27 5.53 16.91
C ALA A 13 -3.30 6.81 16.09
N ILE A 14 -2.13 7.26 15.64
CA ILE A 14 -2.00 8.41 14.75
C ILE A 14 -1.41 7.97 13.42
N ASP A 15 -2.04 8.37 12.31
CA ASP A 15 -1.43 8.30 10.99
C ASP A 15 -1.12 9.71 10.46
N ILE A 16 0.15 9.94 10.11
CA ILE A 16 0.65 11.22 9.62
C ILE A 16 0.92 11.09 8.13
N GLY A 17 -0.07 11.44 7.32
CA GLY A 17 0.01 11.48 5.88
C GLY A 17 0.50 12.81 5.32
N THR A 18 0.74 12.86 4.01
CA THR A 18 1.17 14.09 3.31
C THR A 18 0.10 15.19 3.31
N VAL A 19 -1.18 14.82 3.23
CA VAL A 19 -2.30 15.79 3.13
C VAL A 19 -3.15 15.81 4.41
N THR A 20 -3.29 14.67 5.07
CA THR A 20 -4.13 14.54 6.27
C THR A 20 -3.35 13.90 7.42
N THR A 21 -3.69 14.29 8.64
CA THR A 21 -3.30 13.64 9.88
C THR A 21 -4.56 13.10 10.55
N ARG A 22 -4.51 11.86 11.01
CA ARG A 22 -5.66 11.16 11.59
C ARG A 22 -5.34 10.63 12.97
N ALA A 23 -6.26 10.81 13.90
CA ALA A 23 -6.27 10.23 15.24
C ALA A 23 -7.40 9.22 15.35
N LEU A 24 -7.08 7.98 15.74
CA LEU A 24 -8.01 6.86 15.79
C LEU A 24 -8.05 6.31 17.21
N LEU A 25 -9.22 6.38 17.84
CA LEU A 25 -9.44 5.87 19.20
C LEU A 25 -10.05 4.47 19.15
N PHE A 26 -9.43 3.57 19.92
CA PHE A 26 -9.93 2.23 20.17
C PHE A 26 -10.10 2.01 21.66
N ASP A 27 -11.22 1.38 22.05
CA ASP A 27 -11.51 1.10 23.46
C ASP A 27 -12.39 -0.16 23.58
N VAL A 28 -12.53 -0.68 24.80
CA VAL A 28 -13.32 -1.85 25.12
C VAL A 28 -14.79 -1.46 25.28
N VAL A 29 -15.64 -1.97 24.39
CA VAL A 29 -17.10 -1.81 24.47
C VAL A 29 -17.75 -3.19 24.53
N GLY A 30 -18.53 -3.44 25.58
CA GLY A 30 -19.18 -4.74 25.77
C GLY A 30 -18.20 -5.90 25.93
N GLY A 31 -17.01 -5.67 26.49
CA GLY A 31 -15.98 -6.69 26.71
C GLY A 31 -15.13 -7.04 25.49
N SER A 32 -15.18 -6.25 24.41
CA SER A 32 -14.30 -6.40 23.24
C SER A 32 -13.83 -5.06 22.73
N TYR A 33 -12.62 -5.01 22.19
CA TYR A 33 -12.07 -3.84 21.53
C TYR A 33 -12.90 -3.44 20.31
N ARG A 34 -13.20 -2.15 20.21
CA ARG A 34 -13.92 -1.52 19.09
C ARG A 34 -13.20 -0.26 18.66
N PHE A 35 -13.31 0.05 17.38
CA PHE A 35 -13.08 1.40 16.89
C PHE A 35 -14.18 2.32 17.43
N ILE A 36 -13.79 3.42 18.07
CA ILE A 36 -14.71 4.36 18.72
C ILE A 36 -15.00 5.55 17.82
N ALA A 37 -13.95 6.26 17.41
CA ALA A 37 -14.04 7.48 16.62
C ALA A 37 -12.70 7.82 15.95
N ALA A 38 -12.78 8.68 14.93
CA ALA A 38 -11.63 9.27 14.26
C ALA A 38 -11.69 10.80 14.30
N GLY A 39 -10.59 11.45 14.65
CA GLY A 39 -10.37 12.88 14.43
C GLY A 39 -9.44 13.07 13.23
N ILE A 40 -9.78 14.00 12.33
CA ILE A 40 -9.02 14.22 11.09
C ILE A 40 -8.70 15.71 10.95
N ALA A 41 -7.46 16.04 10.61
CA ALA A 41 -7.02 17.40 10.34
C ALA A 41 -6.12 17.46 9.09
N PRO A 42 -5.98 18.64 8.44
CA PRO A 42 -4.94 18.85 7.44
C PRO A 42 -3.55 18.59 8.05
N SER A 43 -2.70 17.90 7.31
CA SER A 43 -1.32 17.62 7.75
C SER A 43 -0.48 18.89 7.74
N THR A 44 0.28 19.10 8.79
CA THR A 44 1.25 20.20 8.93
C THR A 44 2.70 19.70 8.85
N ALA A 45 2.90 18.41 8.54
CA ALA A 45 4.22 17.79 8.46
C ALA A 45 5.06 18.28 7.26
N GLY A 46 4.42 18.89 6.25
CA GLY A 46 5.06 19.53 5.10
C GLY A 46 5.04 21.06 5.19
N ASP A 47 5.44 21.71 4.10
CA ASP A 47 5.40 23.17 3.99
C ASP A 47 3.98 23.73 4.19
N PRO A 48 3.82 24.93 4.79
CA PRO A 48 4.88 25.84 5.25
C PRO A 48 5.36 25.59 6.69
N PHE A 49 4.74 24.65 7.41
CA PHE A 49 4.99 24.45 8.84
C PHE A 49 6.23 23.57 9.09
N GLY A 50 6.34 22.46 8.37
CA GLY A 50 7.38 21.46 8.61
C GLY A 50 7.31 20.83 10.00
N ASP A 51 6.13 20.83 10.63
CA ASP A 51 5.89 20.37 12.00
C ASP A 51 4.63 19.52 12.07
N ALA A 52 4.77 18.24 12.39
CA ALA A 52 3.63 17.34 12.48
C ALA A 52 2.77 17.56 13.75
N GLY A 53 3.31 18.21 14.78
CA GLY A 53 2.68 18.36 16.09
C GLY A 53 1.37 19.13 16.03
N GLU A 54 1.30 20.22 15.26
CA GLU A 54 0.09 21.03 15.12
C GLU A 54 -1.07 20.24 14.46
N GLY A 55 -0.78 19.50 13.38
CA GLY A 55 -1.77 18.62 12.73
C GLY A 55 -2.26 17.51 13.65
N VAL A 56 -1.36 16.93 14.46
CA VAL A 56 -1.74 15.94 15.49
C VAL A 56 -2.64 16.56 16.56
N ARG A 57 -2.31 17.73 17.09
CA ARG A 57 -3.13 18.43 18.09
C ARG A 57 -4.52 18.77 17.54
N ARG A 58 -4.62 19.25 16.29
CA ARG A 58 -5.91 19.48 15.63
C ARG A 58 -6.73 18.20 15.47
N ALA A 59 -6.08 17.10 15.08
CA ALA A 59 -6.74 15.81 14.97
C ALA A 59 -7.22 15.30 16.35
N PHE A 60 -6.45 15.54 17.41
CA PHE A 60 -6.90 15.30 18.79
C PHE A 60 -8.11 16.16 19.14
N ASN A 61 -8.06 17.48 18.95
CA ASN A 61 -9.19 18.35 19.28
C ASN A 61 -10.50 17.90 18.61
N HIS A 62 -10.47 17.55 17.32
CA HIS A 62 -11.65 16.98 16.66
C HIS A 62 -12.12 15.65 17.27
N LEU A 63 -11.18 14.79 17.68
CA LEU A 63 -11.51 13.54 18.37
C LEU A 63 -12.09 13.78 19.77
N GLU A 64 -11.57 14.77 20.50
CA GLU A 64 -12.10 15.22 21.81
C GLU A 64 -13.52 15.78 21.65
N GLU A 65 -13.80 16.56 20.61
CA GLU A 65 -15.14 17.08 20.28
C GLU A 65 -16.15 15.95 20.01
N ILE A 66 -15.73 14.88 19.32
CA ILE A 66 -16.59 13.73 19.01
C ILE A 66 -16.84 12.86 20.24
N THR A 67 -15.81 12.63 21.05
CA THR A 67 -15.85 11.61 22.12
C THR A 67 -16.12 12.18 23.51
N GLY A 68 -15.91 13.48 23.71
CA GLY A 68 -15.88 14.13 25.03
C GLY A 68 -14.69 13.71 25.91
N ARG A 69 -13.78 12.87 25.40
CA ARG A 69 -12.59 12.42 26.13
C ARG A 69 -11.48 13.43 25.94
N MET A 70 -10.99 14.04 27.03
CA MET A 70 -9.79 14.88 27.01
C MET A 70 -8.54 14.01 26.82
N LEU A 71 -7.75 14.28 25.79
CA LEU A 71 -6.52 13.56 25.42
C LEU A 71 -5.28 14.34 25.82
N LEU A 72 -5.33 15.67 25.78
CA LEU A 72 -4.20 16.54 26.11
C LEU A 72 -4.32 17.15 27.52
N GLY A 73 -3.19 17.20 28.24
CA GLY A 73 -3.08 17.87 29.54
C GLY A 73 -2.99 19.39 29.42
N SER A 74 -3.02 20.09 30.55
CA SER A 74 -2.83 21.55 30.61
C SER A 74 -1.43 22.00 30.14
N ASP A 75 -0.47 21.09 30.14
CA ASP A 75 0.88 21.26 29.60
C ASP A 75 0.96 21.00 28.08
N GLY A 76 -0.15 20.61 27.46
CA GLY A 76 -0.24 20.28 26.03
C GLY A 76 0.36 18.93 25.65
N ASN A 77 0.74 18.10 26.63
CA ASN A 77 1.24 16.75 26.39
C ASN A 77 0.08 15.75 26.37
N LEU A 78 0.28 14.63 25.67
CA LEU A 78 -0.63 13.50 25.71
C LEU A 78 -0.74 12.95 27.15
N ILE A 79 -1.96 12.78 27.64
CA ILE A 79 -2.23 12.11 28.91
C ILE A 79 -2.10 10.59 28.70
N ILE A 80 -1.00 10.02 29.17
CA ILE A 80 -0.72 8.58 29.11
C ILE A 80 0.03 8.13 30.38
N PRO A 81 -0.46 7.13 31.15
CA PRO A 81 -1.68 6.32 30.93
C PRO A 81 -2.99 7.10 31.15
N SER A 82 -4.12 6.45 30.87
CA SER A 82 -5.44 7.03 31.13
C SER A 82 -5.66 7.26 32.64
N ARG A 83 -6.52 8.23 32.97
CA ARG A 83 -6.87 8.61 34.34
C ARG A 83 -8.24 8.05 34.73
N ALA A 84 -8.52 8.02 36.03
CA ALA A 84 -9.78 7.51 36.57
C ALA A 84 -11.03 8.31 36.14
N ASP A 85 -10.86 9.56 35.71
CA ASP A 85 -11.92 10.39 35.13
C ASP A 85 -12.20 10.09 33.65
N GLY A 86 -11.49 9.13 33.06
CA GLY A 86 -11.60 8.73 31.66
C GLY A 86 -10.77 9.57 30.69
N SER A 87 -10.00 10.56 31.18
CA SER A 87 -9.08 11.33 30.32
C SER A 87 -7.83 10.54 29.96
N GLY A 88 -7.25 10.84 28.80
CA GLY A 88 -6.07 10.18 28.26
C GLY A 88 -6.32 8.80 27.66
N VAL A 89 -5.22 8.12 27.38
CA VAL A 89 -5.19 6.77 26.81
C VAL A 89 -4.06 5.94 27.40
N ASP A 90 -4.18 4.62 27.34
CA ASP A 90 -3.19 3.71 27.94
C ASP A 90 -2.05 3.37 27.00
N THR A 91 -2.34 3.35 25.71
CA THR A 91 -1.39 3.06 24.64
C THR A 91 -1.46 4.09 23.52
N PHE A 92 -0.29 4.38 22.95
CA PHE A 92 -0.13 5.24 21.79
C PHE A 92 0.65 4.53 20.67
N ALA A 93 0.18 4.64 19.43
CA ALA A 93 0.82 4.10 18.25
C ALA A 93 0.89 5.17 17.15
N VAL A 94 1.96 5.17 16.34
CA VAL A 94 2.13 6.17 15.28
C VAL A 94 2.65 5.54 14.00
N THR A 95 2.01 5.91 12.89
CA THR A 95 2.49 5.66 11.53
C THR A 95 2.78 6.97 10.81
N LEU A 96 3.75 6.94 9.90
CA LEU A 96 4.18 8.10 9.13
C LEU A 96 4.42 7.73 7.67
N SER A 97 3.82 8.50 6.77
CA SER A 97 4.11 8.50 5.33
C SER A 97 4.49 9.89 4.80
N ALA A 98 4.27 10.95 5.59
CA ALA A 98 4.61 12.32 5.22
C ALA A 98 6.12 12.53 5.00
N GLY A 99 6.44 13.61 4.29
CA GLY A 99 7.80 14.03 3.94
C GLY A 99 8.24 13.63 2.52
N PRO A 100 9.34 14.21 2.01
CA PRO A 100 9.84 13.94 0.67
C PRO A 100 10.39 12.50 0.54
N PRO A 101 10.33 11.85 -0.63
CA PRO A 101 10.89 10.50 -0.78
C PRO A 101 12.38 10.47 -0.44
N MET A 102 12.80 9.53 0.41
CA MET A 102 14.21 9.35 0.76
C MET A 102 15.03 9.02 -0.47
N LYS A 103 16.08 9.79 -0.74
CA LYS A 103 17.00 9.48 -1.85
C LYS A 103 17.90 8.33 -1.44
N ALA A 104 17.77 7.21 -2.15
CA ALA A 104 18.59 6.03 -1.95
C ALA A 104 19.62 5.88 -3.08
N VAL A 105 20.88 5.65 -2.71
CA VAL A 105 21.89 5.11 -3.64
C VAL A 105 22.03 3.63 -3.33
N VAL A 106 21.93 2.79 -4.36
CA VAL A 106 22.12 1.35 -4.22
C VAL A 106 23.50 0.97 -4.71
N VAL A 107 24.22 0.21 -3.89
CA VAL A 107 25.57 -0.28 -4.18
C VAL A 107 25.55 -1.80 -4.10
N GLY A 108 25.88 -2.48 -5.20
CA GLY A 108 25.84 -3.94 -5.30
C GLY A 108 27.00 -4.51 -6.10
N LEU A 109 27.23 -5.83 -6.02
CA LEU A 109 28.25 -6.49 -6.85
C LEU A 109 27.71 -6.78 -8.25
N LEU A 110 26.65 -7.58 -8.32
CA LEU A 110 25.98 -8.02 -9.54
C LEU A 110 24.65 -7.29 -9.70
N GLU A 111 24.39 -6.82 -10.92
CA GLU A 111 23.21 -6.04 -11.28
C GLU A 111 21.93 -6.87 -11.10
N ASP A 112 21.82 -8.00 -11.81
CA ASP A 112 20.62 -8.85 -11.80
C ASP A 112 20.43 -9.70 -10.51
N VAL A 113 21.24 -9.47 -9.47
CA VAL A 113 21.20 -10.25 -8.24
C VAL A 113 21.20 -9.35 -7.00
N SER A 114 22.37 -8.81 -6.64
CA SER A 114 22.52 -8.03 -5.41
C SER A 114 21.94 -6.63 -5.51
N VAL A 115 22.09 -5.97 -6.66
CA VAL A 115 21.51 -4.65 -6.89
C VAL A 115 19.99 -4.77 -6.93
N ASP A 116 19.45 -5.72 -7.71
CA ASP A 116 18.01 -5.98 -7.76
C ASP A 116 17.38 -6.22 -6.38
N SER A 117 18.02 -7.05 -5.54
CA SER A 117 17.56 -7.31 -4.17
C SER A 117 17.58 -6.04 -3.30
N ALA A 118 18.61 -5.20 -3.46
CA ALA A 118 18.73 -3.94 -2.74
C ALA A 118 17.76 -2.86 -3.24
N CYS A 119 17.45 -2.83 -4.54
CA CYS A 119 16.40 -2.00 -5.12
C CYS A 119 15.03 -2.42 -4.57
N ARG A 120 14.71 -3.72 -4.55
CA ARG A 120 13.49 -4.23 -3.92
C ARG A 120 13.41 -3.86 -2.44
N LEU A 121 14.52 -3.93 -1.71
CA LEU A 121 14.58 -3.46 -0.32
C LEU A 121 14.26 -1.96 -0.21
N ALA A 122 14.84 -1.12 -1.07
CA ALA A 122 14.55 0.32 -1.09
C ALA A 122 13.07 0.59 -1.38
N GLU A 123 12.46 -0.16 -2.30
CA GLU A 123 11.04 -0.06 -2.67
C GLU A 123 10.08 -0.56 -1.58
N THR A 124 10.55 -1.08 -0.43
CA THR A 124 9.66 -1.48 0.68
C THR A 124 9.24 -0.31 1.57
N THR A 125 9.83 0.87 1.37
CA THR A 125 9.53 2.10 2.11
C THR A 125 9.44 3.30 1.15
N TYR A 126 9.18 4.49 1.68
CA TYR A 126 9.07 5.75 0.94
C TYR A 126 10.43 6.28 0.44
N ALA A 127 11.21 5.42 -0.25
CA ALA A 127 12.49 5.76 -0.85
C ALA A 127 12.39 5.79 -2.37
N ARG A 128 13.29 6.56 -2.99
CA ARG A 128 13.51 6.59 -4.44
C ARG A 128 14.97 6.31 -4.71
N VAL A 129 15.24 5.25 -5.46
CA VAL A 129 16.59 4.96 -5.96
C VAL A 129 16.95 6.04 -6.97
N VAL A 130 17.98 6.84 -6.65
CA VAL A 130 18.45 7.95 -7.50
C VAL A 130 19.71 7.60 -8.28
N GLU A 131 20.45 6.59 -7.85
CA GLU A 131 21.66 6.10 -8.52
C GLU A 131 21.95 4.65 -8.12
N ILE A 132 22.60 3.92 -9.02
CA ILE A 132 23.05 2.54 -8.81
C ILE A 132 24.54 2.45 -9.11
N LEU A 133 25.31 1.87 -8.20
CA LEU A 133 26.73 1.56 -8.39
C LEU A 133 26.92 0.04 -8.33
N SER A 134 27.45 -0.53 -9.40
CA SER A 134 27.78 -1.96 -9.48
C SER A 134 29.30 -2.18 -9.54
N LEU A 135 29.76 -3.42 -9.35
CA LEU A 135 31.17 -3.75 -9.60
C LEU A 135 31.55 -3.50 -11.07
N ASN A 136 30.63 -3.82 -11.97
CA ASN A 136 30.78 -3.70 -13.43
C ASN A 136 30.56 -2.29 -13.97
N ASP A 137 30.32 -1.32 -13.09
CA ASP A 137 30.14 0.08 -13.47
C ASP A 137 31.37 0.58 -14.24
N ARG A 138 31.16 1.07 -15.46
CA ARG A 138 32.25 1.52 -16.34
C ARG A 138 32.82 2.88 -15.95
N ARG A 139 32.16 3.61 -15.04
CA ARG A 139 32.65 4.89 -14.52
C ARG A 139 33.92 4.67 -13.71
N LYS A 140 34.88 5.59 -13.89
CA LYS A 140 36.08 5.70 -13.05
C LYS A 140 35.70 6.06 -11.61
N GLN A 141 36.59 5.79 -10.65
CA GLN A 141 36.32 5.93 -9.22
C GLN A 141 35.95 7.36 -8.81
N ASP A 142 36.65 8.36 -9.36
CA ASP A 142 36.35 9.79 -9.21
C ASP A 142 34.92 10.12 -9.69
N ALA A 143 34.53 9.64 -10.87
CA ALA A 143 33.18 9.83 -11.39
C ALA A 143 32.10 9.15 -10.52
N ARG A 144 32.38 7.98 -9.95
CA ARG A 144 31.46 7.30 -9.00
C ARG A 144 31.26 8.12 -7.73
N ILE A 145 32.35 8.65 -7.16
CA ILE A 145 32.30 9.52 -5.97
C ILE A 145 31.51 10.78 -6.27
N ASP A 146 31.83 11.47 -7.37
CA ASP A 146 31.11 12.65 -7.85
C ASP A 146 29.61 12.41 -7.98
N THR A 147 29.24 11.22 -8.44
CA THR A 147 27.83 10.83 -8.59
C THR A 147 27.14 10.77 -7.23
N ILE A 148 27.76 10.14 -6.21
CA ILE A 148 27.21 10.10 -4.85
C ILE A 148 27.09 11.53 -4.28
N LEU A 149 28.12 12.35 -4.46
CA LEU A 149 28.15 13.74 -3.98
C LEU A 149 27.05 14.59 -4.61
N ARG A 150 26.79 14.43 -5.91
CA ARG A 150 25.71 15.14 -6.63
C ARG A 150 24.33 14.64 -6.24
N ALA A 151 24.18 13.32 -6.04
CA ALA A 151 22.91 12.72 -5.65
C ALA A 151 22.43 13.22 -4.28
N ARG A 152 23.36 13.51 -3.37
CA ARG A 152 23.10 13.87 -1.96
C ARG A 152 22.08 12.90 -1.32
N PRO A 153 22.42 11.60 -1.22
CA PRO A 153 21.48 10.61 -0.70
C PRO A 153 21.18 10.81 0.78
N ASP A 154 19.98 10.40 1.19
CA ASP A 154 19.63 10.21 2.60
C ASP A 154 20.09 8.82 3.09
N LEU A 155 20.13 7.85 2.17
CA LEU A 155 20.46 6.46 2.42
C LEU A 155 21.38 5.89 1.34
N ILE A 156 22.41 5.15 1.74
CA ILE A 156 23.16 4.25 0.88
C ILE A 156 22.89 2.80 1.31
N ILE A 157 22.32 1.99 0.42
CA ILE A 157 22.12 0.55 0.65
C ILE A 157 23.26 -0.20 -0.03
N MET A 158 24.12 -0.80 0.78
CA MET A 158 25.20 -1.65 0.33
C MET A 158 24.80 -3.11 0.48
N ALA A 159 24.64 -3.79 -0.65
CA ALA A 159 24.43 -5.23 -0.72
C ALA A 159 25.56 -5.88 -1.52
N GLY A 160 25.64 -7.20 -1.46
CA GLY A 160 26.54 -7.96 -2.31
C GLY A 160 27.46 -8.93 -1.59
N GLY A 161 27.90 -9.92 -2.36
CA GLY A 161 28.51 -11.14 -1.87
C GLY A 161 27.44 -12.06 -1.28
N VAL A 162 27.30 -13.26 -1.85
CA VAL A 162 26.72 -14.38 -1.10
C VAL A 162 27.54 -14.63 0.16
N GLU A 163 27.03 -15.39 1.12
CA GLU A 163 27.82 -15.77 2.29
C GLU A 163 29.09 -16.54 1.88
N GLY A 164 30.25 -16.08 2.35
CA GLY A 164 31.56 -16.61 1.91
C GLY A 164 31.98 -16.18 0.50
N GLY A 165 31.27 -15.26 -0.14
CA GLY A 165 31.53 -14.76 -1.49
C GLY A 165 32.62 -13.69 -1.58
N ALA A 166 32.63 -12.94 -2.70
CA ALA A 166 33.73 -12.08 -3.11
C ALA A 166 33.97 -10.82 -2.24
N SER A 167 34.72 -10.98 -1.14
CA SER A 167 35.11 -9.92 -0.21
C SER A 167 35.93 -8.79 -0.85
N LEU A 168 36.91 -9.10 -1.71
CA LEU A 168 37.79 -8.09 -2.33
C LEU A 168 37.03 -7.09 -3.21
N SER A 169 36.00 -7.55 -3.92
CA SER A 169 35.18 -6.69 -4.78
C SER A 169 34.33 -5.73 -3.96
N VAL A 170 33.83 -6.16 -2.80
CA VAL A 170 33.07 -5.32 -1.87
C VAL A 170 33.95 -4.21 -1.30
N ARG A 171 35.24 -4.48 -1.01
CA ARG A 171 36.19 -3.47 -0.52
C ARG A 171 36.32 -2.27 -1.44
N LYS A 172 36.42 -2.49 -2.76
CA LYS A 172 36.53 -1.39 -3.74
C LYS A 172 35.30 -0.48 -3.73
N LEU A 173 34.11 -1.04 -3.55
CA LEU A 173 32.88 -0.27 -3.44
C LEU A 173 32.80 0.46 -2.09
N LEU A 174 33.29 -0.17 -1.01
CA LEU A 174 33.39 0.40 0.33
C LEU A 174 34.25 1.67 0.36
N GLU A 175 35.40 1.66 -0.31
CA GLU A 175 36.29 2.83 -0.41
C GLU A 175 35.60 4.03 -1.08
N ALA A 176 34.88 3.80 -2.18
CA ALA A 176 34.15 4.87 -2.88
C ALA A 176 33.05 5.48 -2.00
N VAL A 177 32.29 4.64 -1.30
CA VAL A 177 31.24 5.08 -0.37
C VAL A 177 31.84 5.83 0.82
N GLY A 178 32.92 5.31 1.41
CA GLY A 178 33.62 5.93 2.53
C GLY A 178 34.16 7.31 2.16
N LEU A 179 34.84 7.43 1.02
CA LEU A 179 35.37 8.71 0.56
C LEU A 179 34.26 9.71 0.26
N ALA A 180 33.16 9.29 -0.36
CA ALA A 180 32.00 10.16 -0.56
C ALA A 180 31.41 10.64 0.78
N CYS A 181 31.27 9.76 1.78
CA CYS A 181 30.79 10.14 3.11
C CYS A 181 31.75 11.10 3.82
N PHE A 182 33.06 10.90 3.67
CA PHE A 182 34.08 11.78 4.24
C PHE A 182 33.99 13.21 3.67
N LEU A 183 33.86 13.31 2.34
CA LEU A 183 33.77 14.58 1.61
C LEU A 183 32.46 15.33 1.85
N LEU A 184 31.38 14.64 2.20
CA LEU A 184 30.11 15.27 2.57
C LEU A 184 30.20 15.96 3.93
N PRO A 185 29.63 17.17 4.09
CA PRO A 185 29.49 17.83 5.38
C PRO A 185 28.77 16.93 6.38
N LYS A 186 29.19 16.92 7.66
CA LYS A 186 28.65 16.01 8.70
C LYS A 186 27.11 15.96 8.74
N GLY A 187 26.43 17.09 8.61
CA GLY A 187 24.96 17.17 8.61
C GLY A 187 24.27 16.65 7.35
N GLN A 188 25.02 16.45 6.26
CA GLN A 188 24.53 15.95 4.96
C GLN A 188 24.99 14.53 4.66
N ARG A 189 25.67 13.86 5.61
CA ARG A 189 26.14 12.49 5.40
C ARG A 189 24.94 11.53 5.41
N PRO A 190 24.87 10.62 4.43
CA PRO A 190 23.80 9.63 4.38
C PRO A 190 23.88 8.67 5.55
N GLN A 191 22.75 8.05 5.86
CA GLN A 191 22.72 6.82 6.62
C GLN A 191 23.22 5.68 5.72
N VAL A 192 24.03 4.75 6.24
CA VAL A 192 24.55 3.63 5.44
C VAL A 192 24.01 2.32 5.99
N LEU A 193 23.36 1.52 5.13
CA LEU A 193 22.90 0.17 5.46
C LEU A 193 23.79 -0.85 4.75
N PHE A 194 24.48 -1.69 5.51
CA PHE A 194 25.17 -2.87 4.98
C PHE A 194 24.33 -4.12 5.21
N ALA A 195 23.98 -4.80 4.12
CA ALA A 195 23.19 -6.03 4.12
C ALA A 195 23.76 -7.06 3.14
N GLY A 196 25.10 -7.19 3.12
CA GLY A 196 25.85 -8.14 2.29
C GLY A 196 26.56 -9.22 3.10
N ASN A 197 27.57 -9.86 2.50
CA ASN A 197 28.36 -10.96 3.09
C ASN A 197 28.76 -10.68 4.55
N THR A 198 28.34 -11.55 5.47
CA THR A 198 28.52 -11.38 6.92
C THR A 198 30.01 -11.33 7.31
N ALA A 199 30.88 -12.03 6.57
CA ALA A 199 32.32 -12.02 6.80
C ALA A 199 32.96 -10.62 6.65
N MET A 200 32.30 -9.70 5.93
CA MET A 200 32.78 -8.33 5.72
C MET A 200 32.33 -7.34 6.79
N GLN A 201 31.42 -7.72 7.69
CA GLN A 201 30.81 -6.78 8.63
C GLN A 201 31.83 -6.06 9.52
N LYS A 202 32.87 -6.78 9.99
CA LYS A 202 33.93 -6.19 10.82
C LYS A 202 34.68 -5.08 10.07
N GLU A 203 35.11 -5.37 8.85
CA GLU A 203 35.85 -4.43 8.01
C GLU A 203 34.98 -3.23 7.59
N VAL A 204 33.72 -3.48 7.25
CA VAL A 204 32.73 -2.42 6.94
C VAL A 204 32.55 -1.49 8.15
N LYS A 205 32.45 -2.06 9.36
CA LYS A 205 32.32 -1.29 10.59
C LYS A 205 33.54 -0.41 10.83
N GLU A 206 34.75 -0.99 10.78
CA GLU A 206 36.01 -0.26 10.95
C GLU A 206 36.18 0.88 9.92
N SER A 207 35.70 0.68 8.68
CA SER A 207 35.86 1.65 7.59
C SER A 207 34.81 2.77 7.58
N LEU A 208 33.55 2.46 7.87
CA LEU A 208 32.43 3.40 7.66
C LEU A 208 31.87 4.02 8.94
N GLU A 209 31.91 3.34 10.08
CA GLU A 209 31.37 3.87 11.34
C GLU A 209 32.02 5.21 11.77
N PRO A 210 33.32 5.48 11.52
CA PRO A 210 33.90 6.80 11.77
C PRO A 210 33.41 7.90 10.81
N LEU A 211 32.84 7.51 9.67
CA LEU A 211 32.49 8.41 8.57
C LEU A 211 30.99 8.69 8.52
N ALA A 212 30.14 7.72 8.79
CA ALA A 212 28.69 7.82 8.69
C ALA A 212 27.97 6.94 9.73
N GLU A 213 26.68 7.19 9.92
CA GLU A 213 25.83 6.37 10.78
C GLU A 213 25.53 5.03 10.06
N LEU A 214 26.15 3.96 10.55
CA LEU A 214 26.16 2.63 9.93
C LEU A 214 25.14 1.71 10.60
N TYR A 215 24.33 1.06 9.76
CA TYR A 215 23.39 0.01 10.13
C TYR A 215 23.84 -1.28 9.46
N ILE A 216 23.77 -2.39 10.21
CA ILE A 216 24.11 -3.72 9.72
C ILE A 216 22.87 -4.60 9.80
N ALA A 217 22.56 -5.30 8.72
CA ALA A 217 21.51 -6.30 8.65
C ALA A 217 22.07 -7.65 8.17
N PRO A 218 21.34 -8.75 8.41
CA PRO A 218 21.60 -10.01 7.72
C PRO A 218 21.61 -9.82 6.21
N ASN A 219 22.42 -10.62 5.53
CA ASN A 219 22.56 -10.58 4.08
C ASN A 219 21.21 -10.78 3.39
N ILE A 220 20.83 -9.85 2.52
CA ILE A 220 19.56 -9.92 1.77
C ILE A 220 19.58 -10.96 0.67
N ARG A 221 20.78 -11.44 0.29
CA ARG A 221 21.00 -12.45 -0.73
C ARG A 221 22.07 -13.47 -0.26
N PRO A 222 21.78 -14.31 0.76
CA PRO A 222 22.76 -15.24 1.32
C PRO A 222 23.29 -16.25 0.30
N THR A 223 22.44 -16.72 -0.61
CA THR A 223 22.82 -17.53 -1.80
C THR A 223 22.30 -16.87 -3.07
N LEU A 224 22.67 -17.38 -4.24
CA LEU A 224 22.18 -16.85 -5.51
C LEU A 224 20.66 -17.02 -5.67
N GLU A 225 20.08 -18.04 -5.07
CA GLU A 225 18.67 -18.42 -5.19
C GLU A 225 17.80 -17.88 -4.06
N VAL A 226 18.37 -17.63 -2.89
CA VAL A 226 17.63 -17.24 -1.68
C VAL A 226 17.68 -15.74 -1.46
N GLU A 227 16.54 -15.08 -1.57
CA GLU A 227 16.33 -13.68 -1.17
C GLU A 227 15.61 -13.58 0.17
N GLN A 228 16.08 -12.70 1.06
CA GLN A 228 15.46 -12.45 2.37
C GLN A 228 15.53 -10.98 2.78
N LEU A 229 14.51 -10.20 2.42
CA LEU A 229 14.50 -8.75 2.68
C LEU A 229 14.07 -8.39 4.12
N ALA A 230 13.27 -9.24 4.77
CA ALA A 230 12.59 -8.90 6.03
C ALA A 230 13.51 -8.42 7.17
N PRO A 231 14.70 -9.02 7.41
CA PRO A 231 15.60 -8.52 8.46
C PRO A 231 16.12 -7.11 8.16
N ALA A 232 16.44 -6.82 6.90
CA ALA A 232 16.93 -5.52 6.48
C ALA A 232 15.83 -4.45 6.44
N GLN A 233 14.57 -4.83 6.19
CA GLN A 233 13.42 -3.91 6.24
C GLN A 233 13.28 -3.23 7.61
N THR A 234 13.54 -3.94 8.70
CA THR A 234 13.52 -3.36 10.06
C THR A 234 14.56 -2.25 10.21
N GLN A 235 15.76 -2.43 9.64
CA GLN A 235 16.81 -1.39 9.65
C GLN A 235 16.41 -0.20 8.77
N VAL A 236 15.85 -0.46 7.59
CA VAL A 236 15.32 0.59 6.71
C VAL A 236 14.23 1.42 7.40
N ALA A 237 13.36 0.79 8.21
CA ALA A 237 12.35 1.50 8.99
C ALA A 237 12.97 2.43 10.07
N GLN A 238 14.04 1.99 10.75
CA GLN A 238 14.77 2.84 11.70
C GLN A 238 15.46 4.02 10.99
N ILE A 239 16.08 3.76 9.84
CA ILE A 239 16.69 4.79 9.00
C ILE A 239 15.63 5.80 8.56
N PHE A 240 14.46 5.33 8.08
CA PHE A 240 13.35 6.21 7.69
C PHE A 240 12.94 7.13 8.84
N LYS A 241 12.74 6.57 10.03
CA LYS A 241 12.43 7.35 11.23
C LYS A 241 13.51 8.40 11.51
N LYS A 242 14.78 8.02 11.48
CA LYS A 242 15.92 8.92 11.71
C LYS A 242 15.97 10.07 10.70
N VAL A 243 15.74 9.77 9.42
CA VAL A 243 15.70 10.78 8.35
C VAL A 243 14.52 11.73 8.59
N ARG A 244 13.34 11.20 8.92
CA ARG A 244 12.15 12.02 9.19
C ARG A 244 12.28 12.91 10.42
N SER A 245 12.90 12.42 11.49
CA SER A 245 13.20 13.24 12.68
C SER A 245 14.11 14.43 12.39
N LYS A 246 14.92 14.40 11.31
CA LYS A 246 15.73 15.54 10.87
C LYS A 246 14.98 16.52 9.97
N GLN A 247 13.88 16.07 9.36
CA GLN A 247 13.16 16.82 8.33
C GLN A 247 11.86 17.44 8.84
N ILE A 248 11.24 16.84 9.84
CA ILE A 248 9.90 17.21 10.33
C ILE A 248 9.98 17.38 11.85
N LEU A 249 9.56 18.54 12.33
CA LEU A 249 9.50 18.85 13.76
C LEU A 249 8.44 17.96 14.45
N SER A 250 8.58 17.79 15.76
CA SER A 250 7.71 16.97 16.63
C SER A 250 7.75 15.45 16.37
N ILE A 251 8.38 14.95 15.31
CA ILE A 251 8.57 13.49 15.14
C ILE A 251 9.29 12.84 16.34
N PRO A 252 10.36 13.41 16.92
CA PRO A 252 10.99 12.83 18.12
C PRO A 252 10.05 12.75 19.33
N GLU A 253 9.20 13.76 19.52
CA GLU A 253 8.20 13.80 20.61
C GLU A 253 7.13 12.72 20.41
N LEU A 254 6.59 12.62 19.19
CA LEU A 254 5.60 11.62 18.82
C LEU A 254 6.14 10.19 18.92
N ASP A 255 7.40 9.96 18.52
CA ASP A 255 8.07 8.68 18.71
C ASP A 255 8.30 8.37 20.20
N ALA A 256 8.59 9.38 21.02
CA ALA A 256 8.72 9.22 22.47
C ALA A 256 7.39 8.78 23.11
N TRP A 257 6.26 9.39 22.73
CA TRP A 257 4.93 8.94 23.16
C TRP A 257 4.65 7.49 22.73
N ALA A 258 5.12 7.09 21.54
CA ALA A 258 5.03 5.72 21.04
C ALA A 258 6.10 4.76 21.61
N LYS A 259 6.91 5.20 22.60
CA LYS A 259 8.02 4.43 23.20
C LYS A 259 9.03 3.93 22.16
N GLY A 260 9.34 4.74 21.15
CA GLY A 260 10.29 4.43 20.09
C GLY A 260 9.73 3.58 18.95
N ARG A 261 8.41 3.32 18.93
CA ARG A 261 7.73 2.40 18.01
C ARG A 261 7.05 3.09 16.82
N LEU A 262 7.41 4.32 16.48
CA LEU A 262 6.97 4.91 15.22
C LEU A 262 7.51 4.07 14.05
N ILE A 263 6.62 3.69 13.14
CA ILE A 263 6.97 2.92 11.94
C ILE A 263 6.41 3.57 10.67
N PRO A 264 7.00 3.30 9.49
CA PRO A 264 6.40 3.72 8.22
C PRO A 264 4.99 3.16 8.05
N THR A 265 4.06 3.96 7.52
CA THR A 265 2.68 3.52 7.23
C THR A 265 2.65 2.27 6.34
N SER A 266 3.51 2.19 5.32
CA SER A 266 3.63 1.01 4.44
C SER A 266 4.01 -0.29 5.17
N MET A 267 4.89 -0.20 6.18
CA MET A 267 5.30 -1.35 6.98
C MET A 267 4.16 -1.81 7.89
N ALA A 268 3.44 -0.86 8.49
CA ALA A 268 2.28 -1.14 9.32
C ALA A 268 1.17 -1.81 8.50
N PHE A 269 0.83 -1.25 7.34
CA PHE A 269 -0.11 -1.83 6.39
C PHE A 269 0.28 -3.27 6.01
N GLY A 270 1.54 -3.49 5.66
CA GLY A 270 2.04 -4.82 5.29
C GLY A 270 1.98 -5.86 6.42
N ARG A 271 2.04 -5.45 7.69
CA ARG A 271 1.86 -6.37 8.83
C ARG A 271 0.45 -6.97 8.85
N ILE A 272 -0.57 -6.16 8.58
CA ILE A 272 -1.95 -6.65 8.53
C ILE A 272 -2.16 -7.54 7.30
N ILE A 273 -1.69 -7.15 6.12
CA ILE A 273 -1.78 -8.00 4.91
C ILE A 273 -1.11 -9.36 5.13
N ARG A 274 0.08 -9.37 5.75
CA ARG A 274 0.76 -10.61 6.14
C ARG A 274 -0.06 -11.45 7.11
N PHE A 275 -0.66 -10.82 8.12
CA PHE A 275 -1.52 -11.50 9.10
C PHE A 275 -2.75 -12.14 8.43
N LEU A 276 -3.46 -11.40 7.58
CA LEU A 276 -4.61 -11.91 6.85
C LEU A 276 -4.24 -13.12 5.97
N SER A 277 -3.07 -13.11 5.33
CA SER A 277 -2.62 -14.25 4.49
C SER A 277 -2.37 -15.56 5.24
N ARG A 278 -2.33 -15.53 6.57
CA ARG A 278 -2.23 -16.74 7.41
C ARG A 278 -3.58 -17.28 7.85
N ILE A 279 -4.61 -16.43 7.84
CA ILE A 279 -5.97 -16.73 8.34
C ILE A 279 -6.91 -17.09 7.20
N TYR A 280 -6.81 -16.37 6.08
CA TYR A 280 -7.55 -16.68 4.86
C TYR A 280 -6.98 -17.91 4.16
N ASP A 281 -7.64 -18.32 3.07
CA ASP A 281 -7.27 -19.49 2.27
C ASP A 281 -5.81 -19.43 1.83
N GLN A 282 -4.99 -20.32 2.39
CA GLN A 282 -3.55 -20.38 2.14
C GLN A 282 -3.19 -20.84 0.71
N SER A 283 -4.16 -21.32 -0.07
CA SER A 283 -3.97 -21.61 -1.49
C SER A 283 -3.97 -20.34 -2.37
N LYS A 284 -4.43 -19.21 -1.82
CA LYS A 284 -4.46 -17.88 -2.42
C LYS A 284 -3.51 -16.93 -1.68
N GLY A 285 -3.22 -15.78 -2.30
CA GLY A 285 -2.56 -14.67 -1.61
C GLY A 285 -3.57 -13.67 -1.02
N VAL A 286 -3.10 -12.70 -0.25
CA VAL A 286 -3.86 -11.49 0.11
C VAL A 286 -3.19 -10.31 -0.56
N LEU A 287 -3.97 -9.39 -1.11
CA LEU A 287 -3.45 -8.15 -1.71
C LEU A 287 -3.96 -6.95 -0.91
N GLY A 288 -3.07 -6.01 -0.62
CA GLY A 288 -3.36 -4.70 -0.09
C GLY A 288 -2.94 -3.63 -1.09
N VAL A 289 -3.78 -2.62 -1.29
CA VAL A 289 -3.43 -1.40 -2.04
C VAL A 289 -3.79 -0.16 -1.23
N ASP A 290 -2.86 0.78 -1.16
CA ASP A 290 -3.06 2.12 -0.59
C ASP A 290 -2.67 3.16 -1.64
N VAL A 291 -3.65 3.96 -2.08
CA VAL A 291 -3.43 5.06 -3.04
C VAL A 291 -3.46 6.39 -2.29
N GLY A 292 -2.28 6.84 -1.89
CA GLY A 292 -2.08 8.09 -1.16
C GLY A 292 -1.76 9.29 -2.07
N ALA A 293 -1.69 10.46 -1.45
CA ALA A 293 -1.32 11.70 -2.15
C ALA A 293 0.13 11.69 -2.65
N SER A 294 1.07 11.14 -1.89
CA SER A 294 2.50 11.14 -2.25
C SER A 294 3.00 9.82 -2.81
N SER A 295 2.25 8.72 -2.68
CA SER A 295 2.70 7.40 -3.12
C SER A 295 1.53 6.45 -3.34
N THR A 296 1.76 5.40 -4.13
CA THR A 296 0.92 4.20 -4.11
C THR A 296 1.73 3.07 -3.48
N THR A 297 1.15 2.41 -2.48
CA THR A 297 1.71 1.21 -1.83
C THR A 297 0.91 -0.02 -2.26
N VAL A 298 1.60 -1.06 -2.71
CA VAL A 298 1.02 -2.36 -3.00
C VAL A 298 1.75 -3.41 -2.20
N VAL A 299 0.99 -4.22 -1.46
CA VAL A 299 1.54 -5.30 -0.64
C VAL A 299 0.78 -6.57 -0.95
N ALA A 300 1.48 -7.65 -1.28
CA ALA A 300 0.90 -8.98 -1.39
C ALA A 300 1.53 -9.90 -0.36
N ALA A 301 0.75 -10.82 0.20
CA ALA A 301 1.26 -11.85 1.09
C ALA A 301 0.74 -13.23 0.72
N PHE A 302 1.63 -14.21 0.68
CA PHE A 302 1.33 -15.61 0.36
C PHE A 302 1.84 -16.48 1.50
N ASN A 303 0.92 -17.08 2.26
CA ASN A 303 1.25 -17.88 3.45
C ASN A 303 2.27 -17.18 4.39
N GLY A 304 2.01 -15.90 4.69
CA GLY A 304 2.87 -15.08 5.55
C GLY A 304 4.17 -14.56 4.92
N LYS A 305 4.52 -14.92 3.68
CA LYS A 305 5.63 -14.31 2.93
C LYS A 305 5.17 -13.03 2.25
N LEU A 306 5.80 -11.91 2.57
CA LEU A 306 5.40 -10.57 2.14
C LEU A 306 6.22 -10.10 0.92
N THR A 307 5.53 -9.60 -0.10
CA THR A 307 6.11 -8.82 -1.20
C THR A 307 5.49 -7.43 -1.15
N ALA A 308 6.30 -6.38 -1.05
CA ALA A 308 5.82 -5.00 -0.94
C ALA A 308 6.51 -4.11 -1.98
N GLY A 309 5.77 -3.16 -2.53
CA GLY A 309 6.26 -2.09 -3.40
C GLY A 309 5.59 -0.77 -3.04
N VAL A 310 6.39 0.21 -2.64
CA VAL A 310 6.01 1.58 -2.30
C VAL A 310 6.58 2.47 -3.38
N TYR A 311 5.70 3.23 -4.06
CA TYR A 311 6.08 4.00 -5.24
C TYR A 311 5.76 5.49 -5.05
N PRO A 312 6.72 6.30 -4.54
CA PRO A 312 6.51 7.72 -4.26
C PRO A 312 6.35 8.62 -5.48
N HIS A 313 6.49 8.09 -6.69
CA HIS A 313 6.19 8.78 -7.96
C HIS A 313 4.81 8.41 -8.51
N LEU A 314 4.04 7.57 -7.81
CA LEU A 314 2.70 7.11 -8.20
C LEU A 314 1.62 7.59 -7.22
N GLY A 315 1.79 8.73 -6.56
CA GLY A 315 0.76 9.36 -5.75
C GLY A 315 -0.19 10.27 -6.54
N LEU A 316 -1.29 10.70 -5.93
CA LEU A 316 -2.31 11.57 -6.52
C LEU A 316 -2.19 13.07 -6.17
N GLY A 317 -1.05 13.48 -5.62
CA GLY A 317 -0.77 14.84 -5.18
C GLY A 317 0.59 15.31 -5.71
N SER A 318 1.53 15.59 -4.82
CA SER A 318 2.79 16.30 -5.12
C SER A 318 3.73 15.61 -6.12
N GLY A 319 3.49 14.35 -6.48
CA GLY A 319 4.28 13.60 -7.47
C GLY A 319 3.69 13.57 -8.88
N LEU A 320 2.51 14.17 -9.10
CA LEU A 320 1.78 14.06 -10.37
C LEU A 320 2.45 14.77 -11.55
N ASP A 321 3.25 15.80 -11.29
CA ASP A 321 4.08 16.49 -12.29
C ASP A 321 5.05 15.53 -13.00
N LYS A 322 5.48 14.47 -12.32
CA LYS A 322 6.41 13.46 -12.82
C LYS A 322 5.73 12.18 -13.30
N LEU A 323 4.41 12.06 -13.14
CA LEU A 323 3.68 10.86 -13.55
C LEU A 323 3.89 10.54 -15.04
N LEU A 324 3.94 11.57 -15.89
CA LEU A 324 4.15 11.42 -17.33
C LEU A 324 5.56 10.93 -17.74
N GLN A 325 6.49 10.79 -16.78
CA GLN A 325 7.77 10.10 -17.01
C GLN A 325 7.61 8.58 -16.92
N HIS A 326 6.49 8.09 -16.34
CA HIS A 326 6.21 6.68 -16.11
C HIS A 326 5.00 6.17 -16.90
N THR A 327 4.25 7.07 -17.54
CA THR A 327 3.11 6.74 -18.41
C THR A 327 2.91 7.84 -19.44
N ASN A 328 1.98 7.66 -20.38
CA ASN A 328 1.54 8.70 -21.30
C ASN A 328 0.08 9.08 -21.05
N LEU A 329 -0.34 10.22 -21.58
CA LEU A 329 -1.71 10.72 -21.43
C LEU A 329 -2.75 9.76 -22.00
N GLY A 330 -2.49 9.11 -23.15
CA GLY A 330 -3.42 8.14 -23.73
C GLY A 330 -3.76 6.99 -22.78
N LYS A 331 -2.79 6.53 -21.98
CA LYS A 331 -3.01 5.51 -20.94
C LYS A 331 -3.82 6.02 -19.74
N ILE A 332 -3.92 7.34 -19.54
CA ILE A 332 -4.78 7.96 -18.53
C ILE A 332 -6.17 8.24 -19.14
N THR A 333 -6.23 8.95 -20.26
CA THR A 333 -7.48 9.41 -20.89
C THR A 333 -8.36 8.27 -21.40
N ARG A 334 -7.79 7.09 -21.67
CA ARG A 334 -8.56 5.86 -21.95
C ARG A 334 -9.54 5.47 -20.84
N TRP A 335 -9.30 5.92 -19.60
CA TRP A 335 -10.17 5.62 -18.46
C TRP A 335 -11.27 6.67 -18.26
N LEU A 336 -11.29 7.75 -19.04
CA LEU A 336 -12.29 8.80 -18.90
C LEU A 336 -13.64 8.34 -19.48
N PRO A 337 -14.74 8.47 -18.74
CA PRO A 337 -16.09 8.20 -19.26
C PRO A 337 -16.60 9.31 -20.18
N VAL A 338 -15.95 10.48 -20.19
CA VAL A 338 -16.29 11.66 -21.00
C VAL A 338 -15.08 12.12 -21.81
N TYR A 339 -15.31 12.92 -22.85
CA TYR A 339 -14.21 13.53 -23.57
C TYR A 339 -13.68 14.72 -22.78
N VAL A 340 -12.40 14.68 -22.43
CA VAL A 340 -11.67 15.80 -21.83
C VAL A 340 -10.46 16.09 -22.72
N PRO A 341 -10.24 17.34 -23.15
CA PRO A 341 -9.05 17.68 -23.93
C PRO A 341 -7.76 17.39 -23.15
N ASP A 342 -6.74 16.86 -23.84
CA ASP A 342 -5.44 16.53 -23.24
C ASP A 342 -4.79 17.71 -22.51
N GLY A 343 -4.97 18.94 -23.00
CA GLY A 343 -4.50 20.16 -22.34
C GLY A 343 -5.07 20.30 -20.94
N ARG A 344 -6.38 20.13 -20.79
CA ARG A 344 -7.07 20.19 -19.49
C ARG A 344 -6.62 19.09 -18.54
N VAL A 345 -6.32 17.89 -19.04
CA VAL A 345 -5.75 16.80 -18.23
C VAL A 345 -4.35 17.15 -17.74
N ARG A 346 -3.50 17.73 -18.60
CA ARG A 346 -2.16 18.22 -18.19
C ARG A 346 -2.26 19.32 -17.15
N ASP A 347 -3.14 20.30 -17.38
CA ASP A 347 -3.33 21.41 -16.44
C ASP A 347 -3.78 20.91 -15.07
N TYR A 348 -4.71 19.93 -15.04
CA TYR A 348 -5.11 19.28 -13.79
C TYR A 348 -3.94 18.60 -13.07
N LEU A 349 -3.10 17.84 -13.79
CA LEU A 349 -1.94 17.17 -13.20
C LEU A 349 -0.98 18.16 -12.52
N TYR A 350 -0.63 19.26 -13.21
CA TYR A 350 0.28 20.27 -12.66
C TYR A 350 -0.35 21.07 -11.51
N ASN A 351 -1.62 21.44 -11.62
CA ASN A 351 -2.33 22.15 -10.56
C ASN A 351 -2.47 21.29 -9.30
N LYS A 352 -2.85 20.01 -9.46
CA LYS A 352 -2.95 19.07 -8.34
C LYS A 352 -1.59 18.79 -7.70
N ALA A 353 -0.51 18.76 -8.48
CA ALA A 353 0.84 18.64 -7.94
C ALA A 353 1.25 19.86 -7.09
N ALA A 354 0.89 21.08 -7.53
CA ALA A 354 1.13 22.31 -6.79
C ALA A 354 0.24 22.46 -5.55
N PHE A 355 -0.99 21.93 -5.60
CA PHE A 355 -1.96 21.96 -4.50
C PHE A 355 -2.47 20.53 -4.18
N PRO A 356 -1.67 19.67 -3.54
CA PRO A 356 -2.02 18.26 -3.29
C PRO A 356 -3.30 18.06 -2.49
N ALA A 357 -3.66 19.03 -1.64
CA ALA A 357 -4.86 19.01 -0.82
C ALA A 357 -6.13 19.48 -1.55
N SER A 358 -6.01 20.01 -2.76
CA SER A 358 -7.19 20.44 -3.54
C SER A 358 -8.10 19.25 -3.83
N LEU A 359 -9.41 19.47 -3.82
CA LEU A 359 -10.41 18.47 -4.19
C LEU A 359 -10.91 18.76 -5.60
N PRO A 360 -11.35 17.74 -6.37
CA PRO A 360 -12.01 17.97 -7.65
C PRO A 360 -13.23 18.88 -7.47
N ALA A 361 -13.30 19.98 -8.20
CA ALA A 361 -14.40 20.94 -8.13
C ALA A 361 -15.51 20.62 -9.14
N THR A 362 -15.22 19.82 -10.17
CA THR A 362 -16.16 19.47 -11.24
C THR A 362 -16.21 17.96 -11.50
N PRO A 363 -17.29 17.44 -12.12
CA PRO A 363 -17.35 16.04 -12.54
C PRO A 363 -16.23 15.63 -13.49
N ASP A 364 -15.79 16.54 -14.37
CA ASP A 364 -14.66 16.29 -15.28
C ASP A 364 -13.36 16.11 -14.51
N GLU A 365 -13.08 16.97 -13.53
CA GLU A 365 -11.90 16.85 -12.66
C GLU A 365 -11.92 15.57 -11.84
N MET A 366 -13.10 15.21 -11.31
CA MET A 366 -13.25 13.95 -10.59
C MET A 366 -12.99 12.75 -11.51
N ALA A 367 -13.49 12.79 -12.75
CA ALA A 367 -13.20 11.77 -13.74
C ALA A 367 -11.70 11.69 -14.07
N ILE A 368 -11.00 12.82 -14.16
CA ILE A 368 -9.54 12.86 -14.33
C ILE A 368 -8.84 12.20 -13.13
N GLU A 369 -9.18 12.57 -11.89
CA GLU A 369 -8.54 12.02 -10.69
C GLU A 369 -8.73 10.51 -10.59
N GLN A 370 -9.93 10.00 -10.85
CA GLN A 370 -10.20 8.57 -10.87
C GLN A 370 -9.51 7.85 -12.04
N ALA A 371 -9.36 8.50 -13.21
CA ALA A 371 -8.60 7.95 -14.33
C ALA A 371 -7.10 7.82 -13.98
N ILE A 372 -6.56 8.81 -13.28
CA ILE A 372 -5.19 8.75 -12.76
C ILE A 372 -5.06 7.62 -11.73
N ALA A 373 -5.98 7.51 -10.77
CA ALA A 373 -6.00 6.46 -9.75
C ALA A 373 -5.92 5.05 -10.37
N ARG A 374 -6.75 4.77 -11.37
CA ARG A 374 -6.70 3.51 -12.14
C ARG A 374 -5.33 3.27 -12.77
N GLN A 375 -4.76 4.31 -13.40
CA GLN A 375 -3.49 4.19 -14.10
C GLN A 375 -2.31 4.03 -13.14
N VAL A 376 -2.26 4.73 -12.01
CA VAL A 376 -1.18 4.57 -11.01
C VAL A 376 -1.24 3.20 -10.34
N MET A 377 -2.43 2.72 -9.97
CA MET A 377 -2.61 1.35 -9.47
C MET A 377 -2.15 0.32 -10.51
N ARG A 378 -2.48 0.52 -11.79
CA ARG A 378 -2.07 -0.39 -12.87
C ARG A 378 -0.56 -0.46 -13.03
N ILE A 379 0.14 0.67 -12.93
CA ILE A 379 1.61 0.71 -13.00
C ILE A 379 2.21 0.05 -11.75
N ALA A 380 1.70 0.37 -10.57
CA ALA A 380 2.20 -0.16 -9.30
C ALA A 380 2.07 -1.69 -9.23
N ILE A 381 0.90 -2.23 -9.62
CA ILE A 381 0.68 -3.68 -9.61
C ILE A 381 1.58 -4.40 -10.61
N GLN A 382 1.82 -3.83 -11.80
CA GLN A 382 2.70 -4.42 -12.81
C GLN A 382 4.16 -4.47 -12.36
N LYS A 383 4.61 -3.49 -11.58
CA LYS A 383 5.97 -3.48 -11.01
C LYS A 383 6.13 -4.55 -9.94
N VAL A 384 5.18 -4.65 -9.01
CA VAL A 384 5.31 -5.58 -7.87
C VAL A 384 5.00 -7.03 -8.26
N SER A 385 4.15 -7.27 -9.25
CA SER A 385 3.72 -8.62 -9.62
C SER A 385 4.83 -9.53 -10.12
N GLY A 386 5.91 -8.94 -10.67
CA GLY A 386 7.11 -9.69 -11.06
C GLY A 386 7.85 -10.35 -9.88
N ASN A 387 7.58 -9.88 -8.66
CA ASN A 387 8.19 -10.35 -7.43
C ASN A 387 7.27 -11.29 -6.62
N PHE A 388 6.13 -11.70 -7.20
CA PHE A 388 5.26 -12.70 -6.56
C PHE A 388 5.85 -14.11 -6.69
N PRO A 389 5.51 -15.04 -5.77
CA PRO A 389 5.97 -16.42 -5.87
C PRO A 389 5.58 -17.05 -7.21
N GLN A 390 6.52 -17.72 -7.87
CA GLN A 390 6.28 -18.34 -9.18
C GLN A 390 5.27 -19.50 -9.13
N ASP A 391 5.13 -20.12 -7.95
CA ASP A 391 4.20 -21.20 -7.63
C ASP A 391 2.84 -20.70 -7.11
N ALA A 392 2.61 -19.37 -7.09
CA ALA A 392 1.33 -18.81 -6.69
C ALA A 392 0.21 -19.27 -7.64
N SER A 393 -0.86 -19.85 -7.07
CA SER A 393 -2.02 -20.30 -7.83
C SER A 393 -2.67 -19.14 -8.59
N GLY A 394 -3.03 -19.35 -9.86
CA GLY A 394 -3.60 -18.30 -10.69
C GLY A 394 -4.11 -18.80 -12.04
N SER A 395 -4.72 -17.89 -12.79
CA SER A 395 -5.36 -18.19 -14.09
C SER A 395 -4.42 -18.07 -15.30
N GLY A 396 -3.10 -17.96 -15.09
CA GLY A 396 -2.09 -18.00 -16.15
C GLY A 396 -1.00 -16.92 -16.04
N ALA A 397 0.00 -17.02 -16.92
CA ALA A 397 1.14 -16.11 -16.96
C ALA A 397 0.71 -14.67 -17.32
N GLY A 398 1.33 -13.68 -16.66
CA GLY A 398 1.06 -12.26 -16.90
C GLY A 398 -0.25 -11.74 -16.31
N LEU A 399 -1.00 -12.57 -15.59
CA LEU A 399 -2.18 -12.19 -14.83
C LEU A 399 -1.86 -12.19 -13.32
N LEU A 400 -2.71 -11.54 -12.54
CA LEU A 400 -2.62 -11.66 -11.09
C LEU A 400 -2.93 -13.10 -10.66
N PRO A 401 -2.21 -13.64 -9.67
CA PRO A 401 -2.61 -14.87 -9.00
C PRO A 401 -3.95 -14.68 -8.30
N TRP A 402 -4.55 -15.77 -7.83
CA TRP A 402 -5.75 -15.69 -7.04
C TRP A 402 -5.46 -15.06 -5.68
N LEU A 403 -6.26 -14.07 -5.33
CA LEU A 403 -6.09 -13.24 -4.15
C LEU A 403 -7.39 -13.22 -3.35
N GLU A 404 -7.36 -13.41 -2.05
CA GLU A 404 -8.52 -13.40 -1.16
C GLU A 404 -8.11 -13.02 0.28
N PRO A 405 -8.53 -11.86 0.80
CA PRO A 405 -9.22 -10.77 0.12
C PRO A 405 -8.26 -9.81 -0.62
N VAL A 406 -8.83 -8.83 -1.32
CA VAL A 406 -8.14 -7.59 -1.69
C VAL A 406 -8.59 -6.48 -0.73
N VAL A 407 -7.65 -5.91 0.02
CA VAL A 407 -7.87 -4.79 0.93
C VAL A 407 -7.42 -3.49 0.25
N ALA A 408 -8.27 -2.48 0.27
CA ALA A 408 -8.04 -1.22 -0.42
C ALA A 408 -8.22 -0.03 0.53
N THR A 409 -7.32 0.94 0.45
CA THR A 409 -7.39 2.20 1.20
C THR A 409 -6.84 3.38 0.40
N GLY A 410 -6.97 4.60 0.94
CA GLY A 410 -6.56 5.84 0.30
C GLY A 410 -7.76 6.69 -0.14
N SER A 411 -7.64 8.02 0.02
CA SER A 411 -8.77 8.94 -0.04
C SER A 411 -9.55 8.90 -1.35
N VAL A 412 -8.88 8.69 -2.49
CA VAL A 412 -9.55 8.57 -3.80
C VAL A 412 -10.51 7.39 -3.87
N LEU A 413 -10.25 6.33 -3.11
CA LEU A 413 -11.06 5.12 -3.03
C LEU A 413 -12.10 5.23 -1.92
N THR A 414 -11.71 5.70 -0.73
CA THR A 414 -12.57 5.75 0.46
C THR A 414 -13.58 6.89 0.43
N HIS A 415 -13.30 7.97 -0.29
CA HIS A 415 -14.17 9.13 -0.46
C HIS A 415 -14.74 9.24 -1.89
N ALA A 416 -14.69 8.16 -2.67
CA ALA A 416 -15.37 8.16 -3.96
C ALA A 416 -16.89 8.40 -3.73
N PRO A 417 -17.57 9.15 -4.64
CA PRO A 417 -18.99 9.47 -4.49
C PRO A 417 -19.91 8.28 -4.25
N THR A 418 -19.59 7.11 -4.80
CA THR A 418 -20.35 5.88 -4.61
C THR A 418 -19.42 4.67 -4.43
N PRO A 419 -19.82 3.63 -3.68
CA PRO A 419 -19.06 2.38 -3.59
C PRO A 419 -18.78 1.74 -4.95
N GLY A 420 -19.69 1.90 -5.92
CA GLY A 420 -19.53 1.42 -7.29
C GLY A 420 -18.35 2.07 -8.02
N GLN A 421 -18.12 3.37 -7.80
CA GLN A 421 -16.94 4.06 -8.35
C GLN A 421 -15.65 3.55 -7.72
N SER A 422 -15.61 3.33 -6.39
CA SER A 422 -14.46 2.73 -5.70
C SER A 422 -14.15 1.34 -6.26
N LEU A 423 -15.17 0.48 -6.38
CA LEU A 423 -15.01 -0.86 -6.90
C LEU A 423 -14.52 -0.83 -8.36
N LEU A 424 -15.11 0.01 -9.22
CA LEU A 424 -14.70 0.06 -10.62
C LEU A 424 -13.24 0.51 -10.76
N MET A 425 -12.79 1.49 -9.98
CA MET A 425 -11.38 1.88 -9.96
C MET A 425 -10.45 0.71 -9.58
N LEU A 426 -10.83 -0.08 -8.58
CA LEU A 426 -10.07 -1.24 -8.13
C LEU A 426 -10.04 -2.36 -9.20
N LEU A 427 -11.20 -2.67 -9.79
CA LEU A 427 -11.28 -3.67 -10.87
C LEU A 427 -10.45 -3.27 -12.10
N ASP A 428 -10.47 -1.98 -12.44
CA ASP A 428 -9.74 -1.42 -13.58
C ASP A 428 -8.22 -1.37 -13.36
N GLY A 429 -7.80 -0.90 -12.18
CA GLY A 429 -6.40 -0.74 -11.82
C GLY A 429 -5.71 -2.07 -11.55
N LEU A 430 -6.35 -2.93 -10.75
CA LEU A 430 -5.76 -4.20 -10.30
C LEU A 430 -6.00 -5.33 -11.31
N GLN A 431 -7.19 -5.40 -11.90
CA GLN A 431 -7.62 -6.51 -12.77
C GLN A 431 -7.50 -7.89 -12.08
N PRO A 432 -8.19 -8.11 -10.93
CA PRO A 432 -8.16 -9.39 -10.22
C PRO A 432 -8.71 -10.52 -11.09
N THR A 433 -8.34 -11.76 -10.75
CA THR A 433 -8.76 -12.99 -11.43
C THR A 433 -9.41 -13.95 -10.45
N GLY A 434 -10.30 -14.82 -10.95
CA GLY A 434 -10.97 -15.82 -10.12
C GLY A 434 -11.99 -15.21 -9.17
N VAL A 435 -12.08 -15.75 -7.96
CA VAL A 435 -13.00 -15.26 -6.91
C VAL A 435 -12.20 -14.54 -5.83
N THR A 436 -12.61 -13.32 -5.50
CA THR A 436 -12.02 -12.50 -4.44
C THR A 436 -13.07 -11.64 -3.73
N THR A 437 -12.89 -11.35 -2.44
CA THR A 437 -13.65 -10.30 -1.75
C THR A 437 -12.88 -8.98 -1.78
N ILE A 438 -13.57 -7.87 -2.09
CA ILE A 438 -12.99 -6.53 -2.01
C ILE A 438 -13.40 -5.85 -0.70
N LEU A 439 -12.41 -5.51 0.12
CA LEU A 439 -12.56 -4.83 1.39
C LEU A 439 -12.04 -3.39 1.28
N LEU A 440 -12.85 -2.40 1.67
CA LEU A 440 -12.50 -0.99 1.65
C LEU A 440 -12.33 -0.46 3.08
N ASP A 441 -11.13 -0.02 3.41
CA ASP A 441 -10.78 0.54 4.71
C ASP A 441 -11.18 2.02 4.81
N GLN A 442 -12.47 2.27 5.00
CA GLN A 442 -13.05 3.63 4.93
C GLN A 442 -12.43 4.62 5.92
N ASN A 443 -11.95 4.13 7.06
CA ASN A 443 -11.40 4.94 8.14
C ASN A 443 -9.86 4.90 8.20
N ASP A 444 -9.19 4.27 7.24
CA ASP A 444 -7.73 4.11 7.19
C ASP A 444 -7.16 3.40 8.46
N LEU A 445 -7.89 2.41 8.97
CA LEU A 445 -7.57 1.67 10.19
C LEU A 445 -6.44 0.66 10.03
N VAL A 446 -6.28 0.08 8.84
CA VAL A 446 -5.39 -1.06 8.62
C VAL A 446 -3.95 -0.72 9.00
N SER A 447 -3.46 0.45 8.61
CA SER A 447 -2.11 0.91 8.97
C SER A 447 -1.98 1.16 10.47
N ALA A 448 -2.97 1.81 11.09
CA ALA A 448 -2.99 2.05 12.53
C ALA A 448 -3.00 0.76 13.36
N LEU A 449 -3.82 -0.22 12.95
CA LEU A 449 -3.85 -1.56 13.54
C LEU A 449 -2.51 -2.28 13.36
N GLY A 450 -1.84 -2.09 12.23
CA GLY A 450 -0.50 -2.64 11.97
C GLY A 450 0.58 -2.10 12.91
N ALA A 451 0.47 -0.84 13.34
CA ALA A 451 1.34 -0.26 14.37
C ALA A 451 0.93 -0.72 15.77
N ALA A 452 -0.37 -0.79 16.05
CA ALA A 452 -0.91 -1.29 17.32
C ALA A 452 -0.56 -2.78 17.57
N ALA A 453 -0.33 -3.58 16.52
CA ALA A 453 -0.07 -5.01 16.62
C ALA A 453 1.11 -5.40 17.52
N ASP A 454 2.14 -4.55 17.64
CA ASP A 454 3.28 -4.81 18.54
C ASP A 454 2.95 -4.55 20.01
N VAL A 455 1.88 -3.80 20.29
CA VAL A 455 1.50 -3.39 21.64
C VAL A 455 0.29 -4.16 22.15
N ASN A 456 -0.76 -4.30 21.32
CA ASN A 456 -1.99 -5.00 21.67
C ASN A 456 -2.50 -5.85 20.49
N PRO A 457 -1.98 -7.07 20.30
CA PRO A 457 -2.42 -7.97 19.23
C PRO A 457 -3.91 -8.34 19.33
N LEU A 458 -4.47 -8.44 20.54
CA LEU A 458 -5.87 -8.82 20.74
C LEU A 458 -6.83 -7.76 20.17
N LEU A 459 -6.53 -6.48 20.37
CA LEU A 459 -7.26 -5.36 19.77
C LEU A 459 -7.30 -5.51 18.25
N VAL A 460 -6.18 -5.83 17.61
CA VAL A 460 -6.11 -5.98 16.15
C VAL A 460 -7.03 -7.09 15.67
N VAL A 461 -7.00 -8.27 16.33
CA VAL A 461 -7.88 -9.39 15.96
C VAL A 461 -9.35 -9.02 16.11
N GLN A 462 -9.73 -8.39 17.22
CA GLN A 462 -11.12 -8.06 17.51
C GLN A 462 -11.67 -6.96 16.60
N VAL A 463 -10.86 -5.94 16.28
CA VAL A 463 -11.27 -4.86 15.37
C VAL A 463 -11.35 -5.38 13.93
N LEU A 464 -10.38 -6.16 13.46
CA LEU A 464 -10.44 -6.76 12.10
C LEU A 464 -11.60 -7.75 11.94
N GLY A 465 -11.95 -8.49 13.00
CA GLY A 465 -13.10 -9.39 13.02
C GLY A 465 -14.46 -8.70 13.16
N SER A 466 -14.47 -7.36 13.27
CA SER A 466 -15.70 -6.57 13.31
C SER A 466 -16.05 -5.98 11.95
N ASN A 467 -17.27 -5.45 11.79
CA ASN A 467 -17.73 -4.83 10.54
C ASN A 467 -17.15 -3.41 10.31
N THR A 468 -15.92 -3.14 10.75
CA THR A 468 -15.32 -1.80 10.65
C THR A 468 -14.65 -1.56 9.30
N ILE A 469 -14.26 -2.62 8.57
CA ILE A 469 -13.81 -2.54 7.18
C ILE A 469 -15.00 -2.87 6.27
N LEU A 470 -15.31 -1.99 5.31
CA LEU A 470 -16.48 -2.15 4.46
C LEU A 470 -16.24 -3.27 3.43
N ASN A 471 -17.07 -4.31 3.46
CA ASN A 471 -17.12 -5.29 2.38
C ASN A 471 -17.85 -4.68 1.17
N LEU A 472 -17.13 -4.36 0.09
CA LEU A 472 -17.75 -3.89 -1.15
C LEU A 472 -18.51 -5.00 -1.86
N GLY A 473 -18.07 -6.24 -1.74
CA GLY A 473 -18.72 -7.42 -2.29
C GLY A 473 -17.73 -8.48 -2.76
N ALA A 474 -18.26 -9.69 -2.96
CA ALA A 474 -17.54 -10.75 -3.65
C ALA A 474 -17.48 -10.42 -5.15
N VAL A 475 -16.30 -10.57 -5.74
CA VAL A 475 -16.04 -10.38 -7.17
C VAL A 475 -15.68 -11.72 -7.78
N ILE A 476 -16.39 -12.08 -8.85
CA ILE A 476 -16.06 -13.21 -9.72
C ILE A 476 -15.53 -12.62 -11.03
N ALA A 477 -14.27 -12.85 -11.35
CA ALA A 477 -13.59 -12.38 -12.55
C ALA A 477 -13.11 -13.58 -13.40
N PRO A 478 -13.99 -14.13 -14.27
CA PRO A 478 -13.64 -15.25 -15.12
C PRO A 478 -12.54 -14.88 -16.13
N VAL A 479 -11.61 -15.79 -16.37
CA VAL A 479 -10.52 -15.64 -17.33
C VAL A 479 -10.67 -16.65 -18.47
N GLY A 480 -10.67 -16.17 -19.71
CA GLY A 480 -10.82 -17.00 -20.89
C GLY A 480 -10.98 -16.15 -22.16
N ASN A 481 -11.24 -16.82 -23.27
CA ASN A 481 -11.39 -16.20 -24.58
C ASN A 481 -12.78 -16.50 -25.15
N ALA A 482 -13.52 -15.45 -25.51
CA ALA A 482 -14.81 -15.51 -26.22
C ALA A 482 -15.01 -14.20 -26.98
N ARG A 483 -15.97 -14.14 -27.92
CA ARG A 483 -16.32 -12.86 -28.55
C ARG A 483 -17.14 -11.99 -27.59
N PRO A 484 -17.03 -10.66 -27.66
CA PRO A 484 -17.89 -9.77 -26.86
C PRO A 484 -19.37 -10.11 -27.06
N GLY A 485 -20.11 -10.24 -25.97
CA GLY A 485 -21.53 -10.59 -25.97
C GLY A 485 -21.85 -12.10 -25.94
N GLU A 486 -20.88 -12.99 -26.16
CA GLU A 486 -21.08 -14.44 -26.01
C GLU A 486 -21.25 -14.81 -24.52
N PRO A 487 -22.15 -15.74 -24.17
CA PRO A 487 -22.32 -16.18 -22.79
C PRO A 487 -21.11 -17.00 -22.33
N ILE A 488 -20.51 -16.63 -21.20
CA ILE A 488 -19.28 -17.25 -20.67
C ILE A 488 -19.46 -17.96 -19.34
N LEU A 489 -20.55 -17.65 -18.62
CA LEU A 489 -20.78 -18.19 -17.28
C LEU A 489 -22.28 -18.26 -17.02
N ARG A 490 -22.74 -19.41 -16.53
CA ARG A 490 -24.08 -19.56 -15.96
C ARG A 490 -23.96 -19.69 -14.45
N ILE A 491 -24.79 -18.95 -13.72
CA ILE A 491 -24.79 -18.91 -12.27
C ILE A 491 -26.19 -19.27 -11.80
N ARG A 492 -26.29 -20.30 -10.97
CA ARG A 492 -27.49 -20.52 -10.14
C ARG A 492 -27.22 -19.99 -8.75
N VAL A 493 -28.07 -19.09 -8.29
CA VAL A 493 -28.03 -18.51 -6.95
C VAL A 493 -29.13 -19.17 -6.12
N THR A 494 -28.78 -19.72 -4.97
CA THR A 494 -29.73 -20.19 -3.95
C THR A 494 -29.59 -19.30 -2.72
N TYR A 495 -30.63 -18.54 -2.40
CA TYR A 495 -30.67 -17.64 -1.24
C TYR A 495 -31.04 -18.42 0.04
N GLU A 496 -30.84 -17.81 1.21
CA GLU A 496 -31.18 -18.44 2.52
C GLU A 496 -32.66 -18.77 2.68
N ASP A 497 -33.54 -17.98 2.06
CA ASP A 497 -34.99 -18.22 2.05
C ASP A 497 -35.43 -19.36 1.11
N GLY A 498 -34.48 -20.00 0.42
CA GLY A 498 -34.69 -21.07 -0.53
C GLY A 498 -35.06 -20.61 -1.95
N ASN A 499 -35.18 -19.30 -2.19
CA ASN A 499 -35.42 -18.78 -3.53
C ASN A 499 -34.21 -19.08 -4.43
N GLU A 500 -34.49 -19.40 -5.69
CA GLU A 500 -33.46 -19.63 -6.70
C GLU A 500 -33.58 -18.63 -7.85
N SER A 501 -32.43 -18.17 -8.35
CA SER A 501 -32.36 -17.39 -9.58
C SER A 501 -31.25 -17.92 -10.49
N ASN A 502 -31.44 -17.84 -11.80
CA ASN A 502 -30.43 -18.21 -12.79
C ASN A 502 -30.01 -16.97 -13.56
N VAL A 503 -28.71 -16.76 -13.69
CA VAL A 503 -28.11 -15.63 -14.40
C VAL A 503 -27.13 -16.15 -15.44
N GLU A 504 -27.24 -15.66 -16.66
CA GLU A 504 -26.28 -15.91 -17.73
C GLU A 504 -25.46 -14.65 -17.98
N VAL A 505 -24.14 -14.77 -17.81
CA VAL A 505 -23.20 -13.65 -17.90
C VAL A 505 -22.47 -13.69 -19.24
N LYS A 506 -22.40 -12.54 -19.91
CA LYS A 506 -21.82 -12.38 -21.25
C LYS A 506 -20.41 -11.78 -21.18
N ASN A 507 -19.53 -12.18 -22.10
CA ASN A 507 -18.20 -11.62 -22.22
C ASN A 507 -18.27 -10.11 -22.51
N GLY A 508 -17.44 -9.31 -21.86
CA GLY A 508 -17.43 -7.84 -21.97
C GLY A 508 -18.38 -7.11 -21.00
N SER A 509 -19.10 -7.82 -20.13
CA SER A 509 -20.08 -7.24 -19.20
C SER A 509 -19.56 -7.13 -17.76
N ILE A 510 -20.18 -6.25 -16.99
CA ILE A 510 -20.21 -6.34 -15.52
C ILE A 510 -21.66 -6.60 -15.16
N GLU A 511 -21.90 -7.57 -14.30
CA GLU A 511 -23.23 -7.91 -13.77
C GLU A 511 -23.22 -7.88 -12.25
N VAL A 512 -24.33 -7.48 -11.64
CA VAL A 512 -24.49 -7.41 -10.18
C VAL A 512 -25.61 -8.35 -9.77
N LEU A 513 -25.32 -9.30 -8.89
CA LEU A 513 -26.32 -10.13 -8.23
C LEU A 513 -26.72 -9.44 -6.92
N PRO A 514 -27.99 -9.05 -6.75
CA PRO A 514 -28.46 -8.46 -5.51
C PRO A 514 -28.29 -9.45 -4.36
N LEU A 515 -27.51 -9.08 -3.35
CA LEU A 515 -27.38 -9.82 -2.10
C LEU A 515 -27.16 -8.80 -0.97
N PRO A 516 -28.15 -8.57 -0.09
CA PRO A 516 -28.04 -7.57 0.96
C PRO A 516 -26.83 -7.78 1.87
N LEU A 517 -26.32 -6.68 2.43
CA LEU A 517 -25.14 -6.68 3.29
C LEU A 517 -25.29 -7.68 4.44
N GLY A 518 -24.35 -8.62 4.54
CA GLY A 518 -24.31 -9.65 5.59
C GLY A 518 -25.18 -10.89 5.35
N GLN A 519 -26.04 -10.91 4.33
CA GLN A 519 -26.77 -12.13 3.95
C GLN A 519 -25.85 -13.09 3.18
N THR A 520 -26.12 -14.39 3.30
CA THR A 520 -25.36 -15.40 2.55
C THR A 520 -26.16 -15.98 1.39
N ALA A 521 -25.46 -16.44 0.36
CA ALA A 521 -26.05 -17.19 -0.75
C ALA A 521 -25.09 -18.28 -1.24
N ASN A 522 -25.64 -19.35 -1.79
CA ASN A 522 -24.89 -20.41 -2.45
C ASN A 522 -24.94 -20.21 -3.96
N LEU A 523 -23.77 -20.02 -4.58
CA LEU A 523 -23.61 -19.91 -6.02
C LEU A 523 -23.15 -21.24 -6.60
N ARG A 524 -23.80 -21.72 -7.65
CA ARG A 524 -23.28 -22.78 -8.52
C ARG A 524 -22.81 -22.16 -9.82
N LEU A 525 -21.51 -22.15 -10.02
CA LEU A 525 -20.84 -21.58 -11.18
C LEU A 525 -20.68 -22.66 -12.27
N GLN A 526 -21.12 -22.38 -13.49
CA GLN A 526 -20.93 -23.23 -14.66
C GLN A 526 -20.24 -22.41 -15.77
N PRO A 527 -18.89 -22.43 -15.84
CA PRO A 527 -18.18 -21.74 -16.89
C PRO A 527 -18.47 -22.38 -18.26
N LEU A 528 -18.53 -21.53 -19.28
CA LEU A 528 -18.64 -21.88 -20.68
C LEU A 528 -17.30 -21.56 -21.37
N HIS A 529 -17.07 -22.07 -22.58
CA HIS A 529 -15.86 -21.79 -23.38
C HIS A 529 -14.52 -22.03 -22.63
N ARG A 530 -14.51 -22.97 -21.68
CA ARG A 530 -13.36 -23.27 -20.81
C ARG A 530 -12.84 -22.08 -19.98
N PHE A 531 -13.69 -21.08 -19.69
CA PHE A 531 -13.33 -20.00 -18.77
C PHE A 531 -12.94 -20.57 -17.40
N ASP A 532 -11.93 -19.97 -16.79
CA ASP A 532 -11.49 -20.26 -15.44
C ASP A 532 -12.11 -19.23 -14.48
N VAL A 533 -12.85 -19.71 -13.49
CA VAL A 533 -13.47 -18.88 -12.44
C VAL A 533 -12.68 -18.91 -11.13
N GLY A 534 -11.43 -19.40 -11.15
CA GLY A 534 -10.63 -19.64 -9.94
C GLY A 534 -10.70 -21.08 -9.44
N MET A 535 -11.10 -22.02 -10.31
CA MET A 535 -11.23 -23.45 -10.02
C MET A 535 -10.55 -24.32 -11.09
N GLY A 536 -9.85 -23.69 -12.03
CA GLY A 536 -9.23 -24.29 -13.19
C GLY A 536 -10.05 -24.13 -14.47
N PRO A 537 -9.42 -24.21 -15.66
CA PRO A 537 -10.08 -23.94 -16.93
C PRO A 537 -11.30 -24.86 -17.19
N GLY A 538 -12.47 -24.25 -17.37
CA GLY A 538 -13.73 -24.95 -17.62
C GLY A 538 -14.31 -25.71 -16.43
N ARG A 539 -13.71 -25.59 -15.25
CA ARG A 539 -14.20 -26.21 -14.03
C ARG A 539 -15.07 -25.24 -13.26
N GLY A 540 -16.32 -25.64 -13.05
CA GLY A 540 -17.28 -24.94 -12.19
C GLY A 540 -17.39 -25.61 -10.83
N GLY A 541 -18.06 -24.94 -9.89
CA GLY A 541 -18.21 -25.44 -8.52
C GLY A 541 -19.26 -24.68 -7.74
N ARG A 542 -19.42 -25.08 -6.47
CA ARG A 542 -20.25 -24.37 -5.50
C ARG A 542 -19.38 -23.40 -4.71
N LEU A 543 -19.91 -22.22 -4.43
CA LEU A 543 -19.26 -21.17 -3.65
C LEU A 543 -20.31 -20.53 -2.74
N GLN A 544 -20.05 -20.49 -1.44
CA GLN A 544 -20.83 -19.65 -0.54
C GLN A 544 -20.25 -18.24 -0.56
N VAL A 545 -21.12 -17.24 -0.69
CA VAL A 545 -20.75 -15.82 -0.71
C VAL A 545 -21.55 -15.05 0.33
N ILE A 546 -20.97 -13.94 0.80
CA ILE A 546 -21.62 -12.99 1.70
C ILE A 546 -21.85 -11.69 0.93
N GLY A 547 -23.05 -11.13 1.02
CA GLY A 547 -23.40 -9.86 0.40
C GLY A 547 -22.57 -8.71 0.97
N GLY A 548 -21.94 -7.94 0.08
CA GLY A 548 -21.31 -6.66 0.41
C GLY A 548 -22.21 -5.48 0.07
N ALA A 549 -21.66 -4.27 0.12
CA ALA A 549 -22.36 -3.02 -0.24
C ALA A 549 -22.93 -3.05 -1.68
N LEU A 550 -22.32 -3.82 -2.58
CA LEU A 550 -22.75 -4.00 -3.97
C LEU A 550 -23.25 -5.43 -4.26
N GLY A 551 -23.51 -6.25 -3.23
CA GLY A 551 -23.88 -7.66 -3.41
C GLY A 551 -22.73 -8.51 -3.94
N VAL A 552 -22.96 -9.25 -5.02
CA VAL A 552 -21.94 -10.05 -5.72
C VAL A 552 -21.76 -9.51 -7.13
N VAL A 553 -20.53 -9.19 -7.51
CA VAL A 553 -20.20 -8.57 -8.80
C VAL A 553 -19.51 -9.60 -9.68
N ILE A 554 -19.98 -9.75 -10.91
CA ILE A 554 -19.29 -10.54 -11.93
C ILE A 554 -18.63 -9.60 -12.92
N ASP A 555 -17.30 -9.59 -12.94
CA ASP A 555 -16.51 -8.84 -13.92
C ASP A 555 -16.10 -9.76 -15.07
N ALA A 556 -16.99 -9.85 -16.07
CA ALA A 556 -16.81 -10.64 -17.27
C ALA A 556 -16.12 -9.85 -18.41
N ARG A 557 -15.44 -8.73 -18.11
CA ARG A 557 -14.82 -7.88 -19.14
C ARG A 557 -13.56 -8.48 -19.77
N GLY A 558 -13.09 -9.60 -19.26
CA GLY A 558 -11.86 -10.27 -19.69
C GLY A 558 -10.61 -9.74 -18.99
N ARG A 559 -9.54 -10.52 -19.08
CA ARG A 559 -8.24 -10.25 -18.46
C ARG A 559 -7.12 -10.66 -19.44
N PRO A 560 -6.18 -9.76 -19.79
CA PRO A 560 -6.19 -8.33 -19.49
C PRO A 560 -7.37 -7.61 -20.16
N LEU A 561 -7.78 -6.47 -19.60
CA LEU A 561 -8.82 -5.62 -20.22
C LEU A 561 -8.39 -5.20 -21.64
N THR A 562 -9.27 -5.43 -22.60
CA THR A 562 -9.10 -5.01 -23.99
C THR A 562 -9.91 -3.75 -24.26
N TRP A 563 -9.35 -2.85 -25.07
CA TRP A 563 -9.95 -1.57 -25.37
C TRP A 563 -10.51 -1.56 -26.78
N HIS A 564 -11.73 -1.02 -26.92
CA HIS A 564 -12.30 -0.80 -28.24
C HIS A 564 -11.49 0.30 -28.96
N PRO A 565 -11.14 0.14 -30.25
CA PRO A 565 -10.30 1.11 -30.96
C PRO A 565 -10.95 2.48 -31.16
N ASP A 566 -12.29 2.53 -31.25
CA ASP A 566 -13.05 3.78 -31.27
C ASP A 566 -13.23 4.36 -29.84
N PRO A 567 -12.70 5.57 -29.55
CA PRO A 567 -12.81 6.21 -28.24
C PRO A 567 -14.26 6.52 -27.82
N GLY A 568 -15.17 6.77 -28.78
CA GLY A 568 -16.58 7.05 -28.48
C GLY A 568 -17.31 5.86 -27.88
N ARG A 569 -17.13 4.68 -28.49
CA ARG A 569 -17.62 3.40 -27.98
C ARG A 569 -16.98 3.03 -26.66
N GLN A 570 -15.67 3.25 -26.50
CA GLN A 570 -14.97 3.01 -25.25
C GLN A 570 -15.56 3.84 -24.09
N ARG A 571 -15.77 5.14 -24.29
CA ARG A 571 -16.45 6.01 -23.30
C ARG A 571 -17.85 5.51 -22.95
N SER A 572 -18.61 5.07 -23.97
CA SER A 572 -19.95 4.52 -23.78
C SER A 572 -19.94 3.25 -22.93
N LEU A 573 -18.95 2.37 -23.13
CA LEU A 573 -18.76 1.16 -22.30
C LEU A 573 -18.43 1.52 -20.85
N LEU A 574 -17.53 2.48 -20.61
CA LEU A 574 -17.19 2.94 -19.26
C LEU A 574 -18.41 3.50 -18.53
N LYS A 575 -19.22 4.33 -19.20
CA LYS A 575 -20.50 4.83 -18.65
C LYS A 575 -21.46 3.70 -18.31
N LYS A 576 -21.57 2.70 -19.20
CA LYS A 576 -22.42 1.52 -18.95
C LYS A 576 -21.96 0.75 -17.71
N TRP A 577 -20.66 0.50 -17.56
CA TRP A 577 -20.13 -0.20 -16.39
C TRP A 577 -20.31 0.59 -15.09
N LEU A 578 -20.12 1.91 -15.13
CA LEU A 578 -20.44 2.79 -14.01
C LEU A 578 -21.92 2.66 -13.61
N TRP A 579 -22.82 2.77 -14.58
CA TRP A 579 -24.27 2.65 -14.35
C TRP A 579 -24.66 1.30 -13.73
N THR A 580 -24.10 0.19 -14.22
CA THR A 580 -24.36 -1.14 -13.66
C THR A 580 -23.98 -1.26 -12.18
N LEU A 581 -22.94 -0.54 -11.74
CA LEU A 581 -22.49 -0.54 -10.33
C LEU A 581 -23.24 0.49 -9.46
N GLY A 582 -24.40 0.97 -9.89
CA GLY A 582 -25.29 1.82 -9.09
C GLY A 582 -24.90 3.30 -9.10
N ASN A 583 -24.48 3.82 -10.25
CA ASN A 583 -24.04 5.21 -10.43
C ASN A 583 -24.99 6.03 -11.31
#